data_AF-A0A660VJL4-F1
#
_entry.id   AF-A0A660VJL4-F1
#
_cell.length_a   1.000
_cell.length_b   1.000
_cell.length_c   1.000
_cell.angle_alpha   90.00
_cell.angle_beta   90.00
_cell.angle_gamma   90.00
#
_symmetry.space_group_name_H-M   'P 1'
#
loop_
_entity.id
_entity.type
_entity.pdbx_description
1 polymer ?
#
loop_
_entity_poly.entity_id
_entity_poly.type
_entity_poly.pdbx_seq_one_letter_code
_entity_poly.pdbx_strand_id
1 'polypeptide(L)'
;AGAGATATSAGAAQREARSGNGPSARPDVLPGTQPHARSALQLEIAGDGPLAGELAALARALPGVRLVGALSGSHKARWLARQDAFVAPYGSTPWGQREGLPVALLEALSAGLPVLAYAHSSPDGPLRHGHNALLAPDDQPGALLELARRLPRDEPLHARLAGAARASALPFLHERLIPRWRELLSPGTSPSPAPGTAPGTAPGTAPGTAPGTLASPLPDAIPPAL
;
A
#
# COMPACT_ATOMS: atom_id res chain seq x y z
N ALA A 1 -36.29 31.98 29.03
CA ALA A 1 -35.53 33.24 29.05
C ALA A 1 -34.10 32.95 29.50
N GLY A 2 -33.11 33.38 28.70
CA GLY A 2 -31.64 33.37 28.95
C GLY A 2 -30.99 31.98 29.06
N ALA A 3 -30.15 31.46 28.17
CA ALA A 3 -29.16 32.03 27.24
C ALA A 3 -28.07 32.89 27.92
N GLY A 4 -26.87 32.32 28.03
CA GLY A 4 -25.59 33.00 28.27
C GLY A 4 -24.47 32.15 27.65
N ALA A 5 -24.01 32.50 26.44
CA ALA A 5 -22.84 33.35 26.15
C ALA A 5 -21.53 32.53 26.18
N THR A 6 -21.00 32.06 25.03
CA THR A 6 -20.10 32.74 24.06
C THR A 6 -18.88 33.43 24.67
N ALA A 7 -17.69 32.94 24.32
CA ALA A 7 -16.49 33.77 24.18
C ALA A 7 -15.66 33.29 22.98
N THR A 8 -15.31 34.27 22.17
CA THR A 8 -14.67 34.25 20.86
C THR A 8 -13.23 34.72 20.99
N SER A 9 -12.30 34.19 20.18
CA SER A 9 -11.21 34.98 19.56
C SER A 9 -10.87 34.25 18.25
N ALA A 10 -11.15 34.76 17.04
CA ALA A 10 -10.73 36.01 16.38
C ALA A 10 -9.21 36.11 16.18
N GLY A 11 -8.77 35.66 15.00
CA GLY A 11 -7.44 35.88 14.45
C GLY A 11 -7.52 35.76 12.93
N ALA A 12 -7.95 36.83 12.27
CA ALA A 12 -8.05 36.93 10.83
C ALA A 12 -6.65 37.09 10.19
N ALA A 13 -6.39 36.35 9.12
CA ALA A 13 -5.41 36.73 8.10
C ALA A 13 -5.83 36.14 6.75
N GLN A 14 -6.60 36.94 6.01
CA GLN A 14 -6.86 36.81 4.59
C GLN A 14 -5.58 37.17 3.82
N ARG A 15 -5.04 36.29 2.97
CA ARG A 15 -4.22 36.71 1.81
C ARG A 15 -4.36 35.73 0.64
N GLU A 16 -5.05 36.25 -0.37
CA GLU A 16 -4.71 36.27 -1.80
C GLU A 16 -4.35 34.96 -2.50
N ALA A 17 -5.29 34.56 -3.36
CA ALA A 17 -5.07 33.67 -4.49
C ALA A 17 -3.96 34.20 -5.43
N ARG A 18 -3.03 33.32 -5.80
CA ARG A 18 -2.30 33.42 -7.06
C ARG A 18 -2.33 32.07 -7.77
N SER A 19 -2.98 32.10 -8.92
CA SER A 19 -2.85 31.17 -10.04
C SER A 19 -1.37 31.06 -10.45
N GLY A 20 -0.89 29.84 -10.65
CA GLY A 20 0.49 29.57 -11.05
C GLY A 20 0.66 28.10 -11.40
N ASN A 21 0.60 27.82 -12.70
CA ASN A 21 0.77 26.52 -13.33
C ASN A 21 2.24 26.07 -13.27
N GLY A 22 2.50 24.83 -12.83
CA GLY A 22 3.81 24.17 -12.99
C GLY A 22 4.08 23.06 -11.96
N PRO A 23 4.26 21.78 -12.36
CA PRO A 23 4.79 20.77 -11.47
C PRO A 23 6.30 20.61 -11.68
N SER A 24 7.07 21.21 -10.78
CA SER A 24 8.44 20.77 -10.47
C SER A 24 8.63 20.92 -8.97
N ALA A 25 7.96 20.05 -8.20
CA ALA A 25 8.20 19.89 -6.78
C ALA A 25 8.92 18.55 -6.58
N ARG A 26 10.16 18.64 -6.11
CA ARG A 26 11.00 17.50 -5.70
C ARG A 26 10.34 16.79 -4.50
N PRO A 27 10.53 15.47 -4.34
CA PRO A 27 10.02 14.74 -3.19
C PRO A 27 10.97 14.95 -2.00
N ASP A 28 10.92 16.14 -1.41
CA ASP A 28 11.66 16.41 -0.17
C ASP A 28 10.85 15.90 1.03
N VAL A 29 11.40 14.85 1.64
CA VAL A 29 11.30 14.42 3.05
C VAL A 29 10.12 15.01 3.84
N LEU A 30 9.07 14.22 3.99
CA LEU A 30 8.08 14.45 5.06
C LEU A 30 8.79 14.31 6.42
N PRO A 31 8.54 15.23 7.37
CA PRO A 31 9.17 15.18 8.68
C PRO A 31 8.84 13.84 9.36
N GLY A 32 9.87 13.22 9.93
CA GLY A 32 9.76 11.96 10.67
C GLY A 32 8.66 12.02 11.71
N THR A 33 7.90 10.93 11.82
CA THR A 33 6.94 10.66 12.88
C THR A 33 7.62 10.90 14.23
N GLN A 34 7.20 11.94 14.94
CA GLN A 34 7.66 12.22 16.29
C GLN A 34 7.12 11.13 17.23
N PRO A 35 7.91 10.59 18.16
CA PRO A 35 7.45 9.56 19.08
C PRO A 35 6.40 10.15 20.03
N HIS A 36 5.16 9.69 19.89
CA HIS A 36 4.05 10.09 20.76
C HIS A 36 4.26 9.48 22.15
N ALA A 37 4.33 10.33 23.18
CA ALA A 37 4.44 9.95 24.58
C ALA A 37 3.26 9.05 25.02
N ARG A 38 3.54 7.78 25.36
CA ARG A 38 2.71 6.80 26.10
C ARG A 38 1.17 6.89 25.91
N SER A 39 0.69 7.13 24.71
CA SER A 39 -0.75 7.02 24.41
C SER A 39 -1.15 5.55 24.30
N ALA A 40 -2.35 5.22 24.77
CA ALA A 40 -2.95 3.91 24.56
C ALA A 40 -3.01 3.61 23.05
N LEU A 41 -2.67 2.37 22.67
CA LEU A 41 -2.70 1.90 21.28
C LEU A 41 -4.06 2.24 20.63
N GLN A 42 -4.04 2.90 19.49
CA GLN A 42 -5.23 3.22 18.69
C GLN A 42 -5.22 2.33 17.44
N LEU A 43 -6.36 1.71 17.14
CA LEU A 43 -6.61 0.98 15.90
C LEU A 43 -7.60 1.76 15.05
N GLU A 44 -7.14 2.30 13.94
CA GLU A 44 -7.99 2.93 12.94
C GLU A 44 -8.25 1.99 11.77
N ILE A 45 -9.51 1.79 11.42
CA ILE A 45 -9.91 0.91 10.31
C ILE A 45 -10.56 1.76 9.22
N ALA A 46 -9.88 1.84 8.08
CA ALA A 46 -10.38 2.49 6.88
C ALA A 46 -10.87 1.45 5.87
N GLY A 47 -12.04 1.71 5.31
CA GLY A 47 -12.77 0.80 4.41
C GLY A 47 -14.25 0.77 4.73
N ASP A 48 -14.99 0.15 3.82
CA ASP A 48 -16.38 -0.23 3.97
C ASP A 48 -16.53 -1.74 3.68
N GLY A 49 -17.74 -2.25 3.78
CA GLY A 49 -18.01 -3.65 3.44
C GLY A 49 -19.26 -4.19 4.13
N PRO A 50 -19.62 -5.45 3.80
CA PRO A 50 -20.82 -6.09 4.34
C PRO A 50 -20.80 -6.21 5.86
N LEU A 51 -19.62 -6.26 6.47
CA LEU A 51 -19.42 -6.38 7.92
C LEU A 51 -19.37 -5.02 8.66
N ALA A 52 -19.63 -3.89 7.99
CA ALA A 52 -19.52 -2.57 8.60
C ALA A 52 -20.39 -2.41 9.86
N GLY A 53 -21.60 -2.98 9.87
CA GLY A 53 -22.50 -2.93 11.03
C GLY A 53 -21.96 -3.70 12.24
N GLU A 54 -21.46 -4.92 12.02
CA GLU A 54 -20.83 -5.75 13.06
C GLU A 54 -19.57 -5.08 13.61
N LEU A 55 -18.73 -4.56 12.73
CA LEU A 55 -17.51 -3.87 13.11
C LEU A 55 -17.81 -2.58 13.90
N ALA A 56 -18.87 -1.86 13.55
CA ALA A 56 -19.31 -0.68 14.30
C ALA A 56 -19.84 -1.03 15.71
N ALA A 57 -20.43 -2.23 15.88
CA ALA A 57 -20.80 -2.72 17.20
C ALA A 57 -19.56 -3.07 18.04
N LEU A 58 -18.58 -3.76 17.46
CA LEU A 58 -17.31 -4.10 18.12
C LEU A 58 -16.52 -2.84 18.50
N ALA A 59 -16.40 -1.87 17.58
CA ALA A 59 -15.67 -0.63 17.83
C ALA A 59 -16.27 0.20 18.97
N ARG A 60 -17.59 0.17 19.17
CA ARG A 60 -18.24 0.82 20.33
C ARG A 60 -17.94 0.13 21.66
N ALA A 61 -17.66 -1.17 21.64
CA ALA A 61 -17.35 -1.96 22.84
C ALA A 61 -15.85 -1.95 23.19
N LEU A 62 -14.98 -1.60 22.23
CA LEU A 62 -13.52 -1.67 22.39
C LEU A 62 -12.91 -0.27 22.44
N PRO A 63 -12.29 0.13 23.57
CA PRO A 63 -11.62 1.43 23.65
C PRO A 63 -10.43 1.47 22.68
N GLY A 64 -10.25 2.62 22.02
CA GLY A 64 -9.15 2.84 21.10
C GLY A 64 -9.36 2.28 19.69
N VAL A 65 -10.56 1.80 19.34
CA VAL A 65 -10.89 1.40 17.97
C VAL A 65 -11.73 2.48 17.29
N ARG A 66 -11.32 2.93 16.10
CA ARG A 66 -12.02 3.95 15.33
C ARG A 66 -12.27 3.50 13.90
N LEU A 67 -13.51 3.61 13.44
CA LEU A 67 -13.86 3.38 12.04
C LEU A 67 -13.77 4.72 11.29
N VAL A 68 -13.00 4.73 10.20
CA VAL A 68 -12.74 5.93 9.39
C VAL A 68 -13.67 6.00 8.18
N GLY A 69 -14.24 4.87 7.77
CA GLY A 69 -14.99 4.73 6.52
C GLY A 69 -14.07 4.58 5.30
N ALA A 70 -14.65 4.60 4.11
CA ALA A 70 -13.93 4.44 2.86
C ALA A 70 -13.01 5.64 2.57
N LEU A 71 -11.76 5.37 2.17
CA LEU A 71 -10.77 6.37 1.78
C LEU A 71 -10.20 6.05 0.39
N SER A 72 -9.96 7.08 -0.41
CA SER A 72 -9.38 6.96 -1.75
C SER A 72 -8.34 8.04 -2.04
N GLY A 73 -7.51 7.79 -3.06
CA GLY A 73 -6.56 8.75 -3.63
C GLY A 73 -5.72 9.49 -2.57
N SER A 74 -5.68 10.82 -2.69
CA SER A 74 -4.89 11.69 -1.80
C SER A 74 -5.39 11.69 -0.34
N HIS A 75 -6.65 11.36 -0.10
CA HIS A 75 -7.19 11.24 1.27
C HIS A 75 -6.60 10.02 1.97
N LYS A 76 -6.58 8.87 1.28
CA LYS A 76 -5.94 7.65 1.77
C LYS A 76 -4.44 7.85 2.00
N ALA A 77 -3.74 8.46 1.04
CA ALA A 77 -2.31 8.73 1.17
C ALA A 77 -1.98 9.62 2.39
N ARG A 78 -2.73 10.73 2.58
CA ARG A 78 -2.57 11.62 3.74
C ARG A 78 -2.94 10.96 5.05
N TRP A 79 -3.88 10.01 5.04
CA TRP A 79 -4.27 9.26 6.23
C TRP A 79 -3.21 8.23 6.61
N LEU A 80 -2.69 7.46 5.64
CA LEU A 80 -1.59 6.52 5.84
C LEU A 80 -0.34 7.21 6.37
N ALA A 81 0.02 8.38 5.84
CA ALA A 81 1.20 9.13 6.26
C ALA A 81 1.18 9.61 7.74
N ARG A 82 0.05 9.47 8.44
CA ARG A 82 -0.10 9.82 9.86
C ARG A 82 -0.09 8.61 10.79
N GLN A 83 -0.09 7.40 10.24
CA GLN A 83 -0.09 6.17 11.02
C GLN A 83 1.33 5.80 11.43
N ASP A 84 1.47 5.01 12.49
CA ASP A 84 2.77 4.52 12.94
C ASP A 84 3.14 3.17 12.32
N ALA A 85 2.15 2.38 11.92
CA ALA A 85 2.30 1.08 11.29
C ALA A 85 1.02 0.69 10.52
N PHE A 86 1.14 -0.29 9.62
CA PHE A 86 0.00 -0.90 8.94
C PHE A 86 -0.16 -2.35 9.40
N VAL A 87 -1.39 -2.75 9.74
CA VAL A 87 -1.69 -4.14 10.09
C VAL A 87 -2.34 -4.82 8.89
N ALA A 88 -1.73 -5.93 8.45
CA ALA A 88 -2.18 -6.78 7.38
C ALA A 88 -2.65 -8.13 7.97
N PRO A 89 -3.88 -8.21 8.52
CA PRO A 89 -4.41 -9.40 9.18
C PRO A 89 -4.90 -10.45 8.19
N TYR A 90 -4.26 -10.57 7.03
CA TYR A 90 -4.63 -11.52 5.99
C TYR A 90 -4.21 -12.91 6.47
N GLY A 91 -5.17 -13.71 6.90
CA GLY A 91 -4.98 -15.11 7.24
C GLY A 91 -5.08 -16.01 6.02
N SER A 92 -4.71 -17.28 6.16
CA SER A 92 -5.09 -18.31 5.19
C SER A 92 -6.55 -18.69 5.42
N THR A 93 -7.34 -18.77 4.36
CA THR A 93 -8.71 -19.30 4.50
C THR A 93 -8.65 -20.81 4.79
N PRO A 94 -9.74 -21.43 5.28
CA PRO A 94 -9.80 -22.90 5.45
C PRO A 94 -9.50 -23.70 4.17
N TRP A 95 -9.59 -23.03 3.02
CA TRP A 95 -9.34 -23.58 1.68
C TRP A 95 -7.94 -23.25 1.16
N GLY A 96 -7.03 -22.77 2.04
CA GLY A 96 -5.67 -22.41 1.71
C GLY A 96 -5.53 -21.18 0.82
N GLN A 97 -6.60 -20.41 0.60
CA GLN A 97 -6.52 -19.17 -0.18
C GLN A 97 -5.70 -18.14 0.59
N ARG A 98 -4.82 -17.49 -0.13
CA ARG A 98 -3.95 -16.43 0.37
C ARG A 98 -4.20 -15.20 -0.48
N GLU A 99 -4.04 -14.04 0.14
CA GLU A 99 -3.92 -12.83 -0.65
C GLU A 99 -2.66 -12.89 -1.52
N GLY A 100 -2.76 -12.40 -2.75
CA GLY A 100 -1.64 -12.30 -3.68
C GLY A 100 -0.74 -11.14 -3.27
N LEU A 101 -0.98 -9.98 -3.87
CA LEU A 101 -0.26 -8.75 -3.53
C LEU A 101 -1.25 -7.61 -3.29
N PRO A 102 -1.72 -7.43 -2.04
CA PRO A 102 -2.69 -6.41 -1.71
C PRO A 102 -2.16 -5.01 -2.05
N VAL A 103 -2.93 -4.23 -2.82
CA VAL A 103 -2.54 -2.85 -3.18
C VAL A 103 -2.41 -1.98 -1.91
N ALA A 104 -3.28 -2.19 -0.91
CA ALA A 104 -3.22 -1.49 0.38
C ALA A 104 -1.89 -1.69 1.11
N LEU A 105 -1.27 -2.86 0.97
CA LEU A 105 0.04 -3.16 1.54
C LEU A 105 1.13 -2.36 0.82
N LEU A 106 1.08 -2.27 -0.52
CA LEU A 106 2.03 -1.47 -1.29
C LEU A 106 1.88 0.03 -1.01
N GLU A 107 0.64 0.52 -0.84
CA GLU A 107 0.37 1.90 -0.47
C GLU A 107 0.91 2.22 0.94
N ALA A 108 0.77 1.30 1.90
CA ALA A 108 1.35 1.45 3.24
C ALA A 108 2.88 1.50 3.21
N LEU A 109 3.53 0.58 2.49
CA LEU A 109 4.98 0.60 2.30
C LEU A 109 5.45 1.89 1.61
N SER A 110 4.71 2.37 0.61
CA SER A 110 4.98 3.62 -0.09
C SER A 110 4.85 4.85 0.82
N ALA A 111 3.94 4.81 1.79
CA ALA A 111 3.83 5.84 2.83
C ALA A 111 5.02 5.81 3.81
N GLY A 112 5.80 4.72 3.84
CA GLY A 112 6.92 4.52 4.77
C GLY A 112 6.52 3.80 6.04
N LEU A 113 5.38 3.10 6.04
CA LEU A 113 4.89 2.39 7.21
C LEU A 113 5.53 1.00 7.33
N PRO A 114 6.05 0.63 8.51
CA PRO A 114 6.27 -0.76 8.87
C PRO A 114 4.98 -1.56 8.75
N VAL A 115 5.07 -2.81 8.27
CA VAL A 115 3.91 -3.71 8.16
C VAL A 115 3.95 -4.78 9.25
N LEU A 116 2.82 -5.00 9.90
CA LEU A 116 2.59 -6.11 10.83
C LEU A 116 1.69 -7.14 10.14
N ALA A 117 2.21 -8.35 9.88
CA ALA A 117 1.49 -9.35 9.11
C ALA A 117 1.75 -10.77 9.63
N TYR A 118 0.95 -11.74 9.19
CA TYR A 118 1.25 -13.15 9.41
C TYR A 118 2.36 -13.63 8.44
N ALA A 119 3.18 -14.61 8.85
CA ALA A 119 4.36 -15.04 8.11
C ALA A 119 4.04 -15.58 6.70
N HIS A 120 2.89 -16.22 6.51
CA HIS A 120 2.47 -16.74 5.21
C HIS A 120 2.08 -15.66 4.19
N SER A 121 1.99 -14.39 4.60
CA SER A 121 1.55 -13.28 3.74
C SER A 121 2.62 -12.81 2.74
N SER A 122 3.84 -13.35 2.80
CA SER A 122 4.93 -12.88 1.92
C SER A 122 6.07 -13.87 1.67
N PRO A 123 5.81 -15.12 1.27
CA PRO A 123 6.89 -16.00 0.80
C PRO A 123 7.66 -15.37 -0.39
N ASP A 124 6.94 -14.79 -1.36
CA ASP A 124 7.53 -14.12 -2.55
C ASP A 124 7.16 -12.63 -2.67
N GLY A 125 6.41 -12.10 -1.69
CA GLY A 125 5.94 -10.72 -1.69
C GLY A 125 6.99 -9.70 -1.20
N PRO A 126 6.61 -8.42 -1.05
CA PRO A 126 7.53 -7.36 -0.65
C PRO A 126 7.93 -7.40 0.83
N LEU A 127 7.26 -8.17 1.69
CA LEU A 127 7.55 -8.16 3.13
C LEU A 127 8.76 -9.02 3.47
N ARG A 128 9.62 -8.51 4.34
CA ARG A 128 10.80 -9.18 4.88
C ARG A 128 10.86 -8.92 6.38
N HIS A 129 10.76 -10.00 7.16
CA HIS A 129 10.79 -9.93 8.63
C HIS A 129 12.05 -9.20 9.12
N GLY A 130 11.87 -8.23 10.02
CA GLY A 130 12.96 -7.46 10.63
C GLY A 130 13.57 -6.38 9.72
N HIS A 131 13.19 -6.33 8.44
CA HIS A 131 13.65 -5.35 7.46
C HIS A 131 12.62 -4.26 7.19
N ASN A 132 11.42 -4.59 6.73
CA ASN A 132 10.32 -3.64 6.48
C ASN A 132 8.99 -4.07 7.16
N ALA A 133 9.00 -5.24 7.80
CA ALA A 133 7.83 -5.82 8.43
C ALA A 133 8.21 -6.60 9.69
N LEU A 134 7.23 -6.81 10.57
CA LEU A 134 7.27 -7.85 11.58
C LEU A 134 6.24 -8.91 11.20
N LEU A 135 6.72 -10.15 11.12
CA LEU A 135 5.92 -11.31 10.74
C LEU A 135 5.62 -12.16 11.96
N ALA A 136 4.34 -12.41 12.21
CA ALA A 136 3.81 -13.24 13.29
C ALA A 136 3.49 -14.68 12.80
N PRO A 137 3.56 -15.69 13.68
CA PRO A 137 2.92 -16.99 13.44
C PRO A 137 1.41 -16.81 13.19
N ASP A 138 0.86 -17.60 12.27
CA ASP A 138 -0.55 -17.57 11.84
C ASP A 138 -1.48 -18.46 12.68
N ASP A 139 -0.90 -19.33 13.51
CA ASP A 139 -1.58 -20.26 14.40
C ASP A 139 -1.90 -19.68 15.78
N GLN A 140 -1.52 -18.42 16.03
CA GLN A 140 -1.61 -17.79 17.35
C GLN A 140 -2.56 -16.59 17.34
N PRO A 141 -3.79 -16.76 17.87
CA PRO A 141 -4.68 -15.65 18.13
C PRO A 141 -3.99 -14.58 18.99
N GLY A 142 -3.90 -13.35 18.48
CA GLY A 142 -3.30 -12.22 19.18
C GLY A 142 -1.82 -11.96 18.87
N ALA A 143 -1.14 -12.78 18.06
CA ALA A 143 0.26 -12.55 17.71
C ALA A 143 0.51 -11.18 17.05
N LEU A 144 -0.42 -10.72 16.19
CA LEU A 144 -0.35 -9.36 15.61
C LEU A 144 -0.50 -8.26 16.67
N LEU A 145 -1.33 -8.48 17.69
CA LEU A 145 -1.51 -7.51 18.78
C LEU A 145 -0.23 -7.38 19.60
N GLU A 146 0.49 -8.48 19.84
CA GLU A 146 1.78 -8.43 20.52
C GLU A 146 2.84 -7.69 19.71
N LEU A 147 2.86 -7.86 18.39
CA LEU A 147 3.72 -7.03 17.52
C LEU A 147 3.34 -5.54 17.58
N ALA A 148 2.05 -5.22 17.54
CA ALA A 148 1.54 -3.85 17.63
C ALA A 148 1.85 -3.20 18.99
N ARG A 149 1.89 -4.00 20.07
CA ARG A 149 2.34 -3.58 21.39
C ARG A 149 3.85 -3.40 21.44
N ARG A 150 4.62 -4.29 20.83
CA ARG A 150 6.08 -4.25 20.86
C ARG A 150 6.64 -3.05 20.10
N LEU A 151 6.14 -2.82 18.88
CA LEU A 151 6.77 -1.89 17.93
C LEU A 151 6.95 -0.46 18.48
N PRO A 152 5.96 0.19 19.13
CA PRO A 152 6.11 1.53 19.70
C PRO A 152 7.07 1.61 20.90
N ARG A 153 7.48 0.46 21.47
CA ARG A 153 8.42 0.39 22.61
C ARG A 153 9.85 0.18 22.15
N ASP A 154 10.07 -0.10 20.87
CA ASP A 154 11.36 -0.39 20.26
C ASP A 154 11.61 0.62 19.13
N GLU A 155 11.89 1.86 19.52
CA GLU A 155 12.13 2.98 18.60
C GLU A 155 13.20 2.67 17.54
N PRO A 156 14.35 2.05 17.87
CA PRO A 156 15.34 1.69 16.86
C PRO A 156 14.82 0.68 15.84
N LEU A 157 14.01 -0.30 16.28
CA LEU A 157 13.35 -1.23 15.37
C LEU A 157 12.35 -0.51 14.48
N HIS A 158 11.47 0.33 15.04
CA HIS A 158 10.50 1.09 14.26
C HIS A 158 11.17 1.94 13.18
N ALA A 159 12.16 2.74 13.55
CA ALA A 159 12.89 3.61 12.62
C ALA A 159 13.56 2.81 11.49
N ARG A 160 14.15 1.65 11.82
CA ARG A 160 14.75 0.76 10.82
C ARG A 160 13.71 0.22 9.83
N LEU A 161 12.58 -0.28 10.33
CA LEU A 161 11.52 -0.82 9.49
C LEU A 161 10.90 0.26 8.59
N ALA A 162 10.62 1.43 9.14
CA ALA A 162 10.06 2.56 8.42
C ALA A 162 11.02 3.08 7.34
N GLY A 163 12.33 3.13 7.64
CA GLY A 163 13.37 3.53 6.69
C GLY A 163 13.49 2.60 5.48
N ALA A 164 13.19 1.31 5.64
CA ALA A 164 13.22 0.33 4.56
C ALA A 164 11.92 0.24 3.75
N ALA A 165 10.79 0.67 4.33
CA ALA A 165 9.45 0.45 3.78
C ALA A 165 9.29 1.03 2.36
N ARG A 166 9.64 2.30 2.14
CA ARG A 166 9.49 2.94 0.83
C ARG A 166 10.32 2.27 -0.26
N ALA A 167 11.57 1.92 0.06
CA ALA A 167 12.47 1.25 -0.88
C ALA A 167 11.91 -0.12 -1.31
N SER A 168 11.21 -0.80 -0.41
CA SER A 168 10.60 -2.10 -0.67
C SER A 168 9.38 -2.02 -1.60
N ALA A 169 8.70 -0.88 -1.67
CA ALA A 169 7.58 -0.66 -2.59
C ALA A 169 8.04 -0.33 -4.02
N LEU A 170 9.25 0.22 -4.20
CA LEU A 170 9.74 0.72 -5.49
C LEU A 170 9.59 -0.27 -6.66
N PRO A 171 9.92 -1.58 -6.54
CA PRO A 171 9.82 -2.52 -7.65
C PRO A 171 8.39 -2.74 -8.16
N PHE A 172 7.38 -2.39 -7.36
CA PHE A 172 5.97 -2.63 -7.61
C PHE A 172 5.23 -1.36 -8.08
N LEU A 173 5.94 -0.24 -8.20
CA LEU A 173 5.37 0.99 -8.72
C LEU A 173 5.13 0.88 -10.23
N HIS A 174 4.06 1.51 -10.71
CA HIS A 174 3.67 1.44 -12.11
C HIS A 174 4.78 1.95 -13.05
N GLU A 175 5.57 2.95 -12.64
CA GLU A 175 6.71 3.47 -13.38
C GLU A 175 7.82 2.42 -13.59
N ARG A 176 7.92 1.43 -12.69
CA ARG A 176 8.87 0.31 -12.81
C ARG A 176 8.24 -0.89 -13.51
N LEU A 177 6.95 -1.11 -13.34
CA LEU A 177 6.24 -2.25 -13.92
C LEU A 177 5.92 -2.06 -15.40
N ILE A 178 5.46 -0.88 -15.82
CA ILE A 178 5.02 -0.63 -17.20
C ILE A 178 6.10 -0.96 -18.24
N PRO A 179 7.38 -0.56 -18.09
CA PRO A 179 8.43 -0.93 -19.04
C PRO A 179 8.59 -2.45 -19.19
N ARG A 180 8.54 -3.19 -18.08
CA ARG A 180 8.64 -4.66 -18.06
C ARG A 180 7.43 -5.32 -18.75
N TRP A 181 6.23 -4.78 -18.53
CA TRP A 181 5.04 -5.24 -19.25
C TRP A 181 5.13 -4.95 -20.74
N ARG A 182 5.63 -3.76 -21.15
CA ARG A 182 5.85 -3.43 -22.57
C ARG A 182 6.83 -4.38 -23.22
N GLU A 183 7.91 -4.76 -22.55
CA GLU A 183 8.88 -5.75 -23.04
C GLU A 183 8.25 -7.13 -23.25
N LEU A 184 7.47 -7.62 -22.27
CA LEU A 184 6.81 -8.92 -22.36
C LEU A 184 5.70 -8.97 -23.43
N LEU A 185 5.01 -7.85 -23.64
CA LEU A 185 3.93 -7.73 -24.62
C LEU A 185 4.42 -7.28 -26.00
N SER A 186 5.73 -7.01 -26.14
CA SER A 186 6.31 -6.68 -27.44
C SER A 186 6.25 -7.91 -28.33
N PRO A 187 5.77 -7.79 -29.58
CA PRO A 187 5.79 -8.90 -30.51
C PRO A 187 7.24 -9.38 -30.72
N GLY A 188 7.57 -10.57 -30.20
CA GLY A 188 8.79 -11.31 -30.54
C GLY A 188 9.67 -11.74 -29.36
N THR A 189 9.34 -11.35 -28.14
CA THR A 189 10.06 -11.78 -26.93
C THR A 189 9.39 -13.00 -26.31
N SER A 190 9.71 -14.20 -26.82
CA SER A 190 9.50 -15.41 -26.03
C SER A 190 10.66 -15.49 -25.03
N PRO A 191 10.43 -15.44 -23.70
CA PRO A 191 11.51 -15.67 -22.75
C PRO A 191 11.81 -17.17 -22.72
N SER A 192 12.65 -17.62 -23.64
CA SER A 192 13.25 -18.96 -23.60
C SER A 192 14.77 -18.83 -23.68
N PRO A 193 15.54 -19.51 -22.81
CA PRO A 193 17.00 -19.58 -22.92
C PRO A 193 17.46 -20.53 -24.04
N ALA A 194 16.56 -21.18 -24.78
CA ALA A 194 16.93 -22.11 -25.85
C ALA A 194 16.99 -21.41 -27.23
N PRO A 195 18.08 -21.58 -28.01
CA PRO A 195 18.17 -21.03 -29.36
C PRO A 195 17.18 -21.72 -30.31
N GLY A 196 16.27 -20.96 -30.91
CA GLY A 196 15.34 -21.46 -31.92
C GLY A 196 15.99 -21.55 -33.30
N THR A 197 15.91 -22.72 -33.95
CA THR A 197 16.26 -22.93 -35.36
C THR A 197 15.19 -22.37 -36.31
N ALA A 198 15.62 -21.85 -37.46
CA ALA A 198 14.82 -21.09 -38.43
C ALA A 198 13.58 -21.84 -39.02
N PRO A 199 12.55 -21.13 -39.52
CA PRO A 199 11.33 -21.76 -40.01
C PRO A 199 11.48 -22.35 -41.42
N GLY A 200 11.02 -23.60 -41.61
CA GLY A 200 10.90 -24.25 -42.92
C GLY A 200 9.59 -23.91 -43.66
N THR A 201 9.60 -24.07 -44.99
CA THR A 201 8.58 -23.58 -45.94
C THR A 201 7.33 -24.46 -46.12
N ALA A 202 6.93 -25.27 -45.13
CA ALA A 202 5.71 -26.07 -45.19
C ALA A 202 4.71 -25.67 -44.08
N PRO A 203 3.38 -25.72 -44.29
CA PRO A 203 2.41 -25.41 -43.24
C PRO A 203 2.51 -26.46 -42.12
N GLY A 204 3.15 -26.09 -41.01
CA GLY A 204 3.31 -26.95 -39.84
C GLY A 204 2.10 -26.88 -38.90
N THR A 205 1.77 -28.01 -38.26
CA THR A 205 0.75 -28.15 -37.21
C THR A 205 1.19 -27.58 -35.84
N ALA A 206 2.15 -26.65 -35.82
CA ALA A 206 2.70 -26.03 -34.61
C ALA A 206 2.61 -24.49 -34.69
N PRO A 207 2.51 -23.78 -33.55
CA PRO A 207 2.29 -22.33 -33.53
C PRO A 207 3.44 -21.59 -34.24
N GLY A 208 3.08 -20.64 -35.11
CA GLY A 208 4.05 -19.85 -35.86
C GLY A 208 4.94 -18.97 -34.98
N THR A 209 6.20 -18.83 -35.38
CA THR A 209 7.24 -18.03 -34.70
C THR A 209 7.25 -16.55 -35.09
N ALA A 210 6.30 -16.11 -35.94
CA ALA A 210 6.17 -14.71 -36.28
C ALA A 210 5.44 -13.98 -35.12
N PRO A 211 5.98 -12.86 -34.63
CA PRO A 211 5.25 -12.04 -33.69
C PRO A 211 3.94 -11.54 -34.29
N GLY A 212 2.84 -11.67 -33.56
CA GLY A 212 1.58 -11.04 -33.96
C GLY A 212 1.75 -9.53 -34.00
N THR A 213 1.66 -8.92 -35.18
CA THR A 213 1.67 -7.46 -35.33
C THR A 213 0.42 -6.90 -34.66
N LEU A 214 0.58 -6.08 -33.61
CA LEU A 214 -0.54 -5.31 -33.07
C LEU A 214 -1.08 -4.39 -34.17
N ALA A 215 -2.41 -4.35 -34.32
CA ALA A 215 -3.07 -3.53 -35.34
C ALA A 215 -2.79 -2.01 -35.18
N SER A 216 -2.34 -1.58 -33.99
CA SER A 216 -1.90 -0.22 -33.68
C SER A 216 -0.88 -0.21 -32.52
N PRO A 217 0.03 0.78 -32.45
CA PRO A 217 0.88 0.96 -31.28
C PRO A 217 0.04 1.26 -30.03
N LEU A 218 0.47 0.70 -28.88
CA LEU A 218 -0.13 1.08 -27.59
C LEU A 218 0.11 2.58 -27.34
N PRO A 219 -0.87 3.29 -26.77
CA PRO A 219 -0.71 4.71 -26.43
C PRO A 219 0.44 4.88 -25.43
N ASP A 220 1.26 5.92 -25.63
CA ASP A 220 2.41 6.21 -24.78
C ASP A 220 2.04 6.69 -23.36
N ALA A 221 0.77 7.02 -23.13
CA ALA A 221 0.25 7.44 -21.85
C ALA A 221 -1.11 6.78 -21.57
N ILE A 222 -1.29 6.31 -20.33
CA ILE A 222 -2.59 5.95 -19.79
C ILE A 222 -3.31 7.27 -19.47
N PRO A 223 -4.52 7.53 -20.01
CA PRO A 223 -5.25 8.75 -19.68
C PRO A 223 -5.54 8.79 -18.16
N PRO A 224 -5.56 9.98 -17.53
CA PRO A 224 -5.93 10.10 -16.13
C PRO A 224 -7.35 9.54 -15.91
N ALA A 225 -7.51 8.72 -14.87
CA ALA A 225 -8.80 8.12 -14.53
C ALA A 225 -9.86 9.19 -14.26
N LEU A 226 -11.04 9.01 -14.85
CA LEU A 226 -12.26 9.79 -14.59
C LEU A 226 -12.81 9.52 -13.18
#